data_AF-A0A8D0B3A6-F1
#
_entry.id   AF-A0A8D0B3A6-F1
#
_cell.length_a   1.000
_cell.length_b   1.000
_cell.length_c   1.000
_cell.angle_alpha   90.00
_cell.angle_beta   90.00
_cell.angle_gamma   90.00
#
_symmetry.space_group_name_H-M   'P 1'
#
loop_
_entity.id
_entity.type
_entity.pdbx_description
1 polymer ?
#
loop_
_entity_poly.entity_id
_entity_poly.type
_entity_poly.pdbx_seq_one_letter_code
_entity_poly.pdbx_strand_id
1 'polypeptide(L)'
;MAQQVNISELSLPQLEVLKNQLDQEVEFLSSSIAQLKVVQTKYVEAKDCLSVLNKSNEGKELLVPLSSSMYVPGKLSDVGLVLIDVGTGYYVEKSVDDAKDFFKRKIDFLTKQIEKIQPALQEKHAMKQAVIEMMSQKIQQLTAAGASQAAATKA
;
A
#
# COMPACT_ATOMS: atom_id res chain seq x y z
N MET A 1 -6.28 22.92 14.93
CA MET A 1 -5.18 22.68 15.90
C MET A 1 -5.46 21.34 16.55
N ALA A 2 -4.85 20.26 16.04
CA ALA A 2 -5.03 18.93 16.59
C ALA A 2 -4.38 18.91 17.98
N GLN A 3 -5.18 18.61 18.99
CA GLN A 3 -4.75 18.53 20.38
C GLN A 3 -3.72 17.40 20.45
N GLN A 4 -2.44 17.75 20.64
CA GLN A 4 -1.40 16.76 20.95
C GLN A 4 -1.83 16.05 22.23
N VAL A 5 -2.32 14.82 22.08
CA VAL A 5 -2.70 13.99 23.22
C VAL A 5 -1.42 13.71 24.00
N ASN A 6 -1.34 14.20 25.24
CA ASN A 6 -0.21 13.90 26.12
C ASN A 6 -0.26 12.43 26.53
N ILE A 7 0.47 11.58 25.80
CA ILE A 7 0.53 10.13 25.99
C ILE A 7 0.95 9.77 27.44
N SER A 8 1.74 10.63 28.09
CA SER A 8 2.22 10.47 29.47
C SER A 8 1.13 10.49 30.53
N GLU A 9 0.04 11.22 30.29
CA GLU A 9 -1.04 11.42 31.27
C GLU A 9 -2.11 10.32 31.21
N LEU A 10 -2.12 9.50 30.15
CA LEU A 10 -3.11 8.45 29.95
C LEU A 10 -2.93 7.28 30.93
N SER A 11 -4.05 6.68 31.36
CA SER A 11 -4.06 5.44 32.13
C SER A 11 -3.77 4.22 31.26
N LEU A 12 -3.37 3.09 31.86
CA LEU A 12 -3.09 1.84 31.13
C LEU A 12 -4.27 1.38 30.24
N PRO A 13 -5.53 1.37 30.71
CA PRO A 13 -6.67 1.03 29.85
C PRO A 13 -6.85 1.98 28.66
N GLN A 14 -6.59 3.28 28.85
CA GLN A 14 -6.68 4.28 27.77
C GLN A 14 -5.57 4.10 26.73
N LEU A 15 -4.36 3.76 27.17
CA LEU A 15 -3.24 3.45 26.28
C LEU A 15 -3.50 2.17 25.46
N GLU A 16 -4.16 1.17 26.04
CA GLU A 16 -4.53 -0.06 25.33
C GLU A 16 -5.57 0.20 24.24
N VAL A 17 -6.60 1.00 24.53
CA VAL A 17 -7.58 1.45 23.52
C VAL A 17 -6.90 2.24 22.40
N LEU A 18 -6.02 3.19 22.76
CA LEU A 18 -5.28 4.00 21.78
C LEU A 18 -4.36 3.14 20.91
N LYS A 19 -3.65 2.17 21.50
CA LYS A 19 -2.83 1.20 20.76
C LYS A 19 -3.68 0.47 19.72
N ASN A 20 -4.83 -0.07 20.11
CA ASN A 20 -5.68 -0.85 19.21
C ASN A 20 -6.24 0.02 18.06
N GLN A 21 -6.56 1.28 18.32
CA GLN A 21 -6.94 2.22 17.27
C GLN A 21 -5.79 2.47 16.29
N LEU A 22 -4.58 2.75 16.81
CA LEU A 22 -3.41 2.99 15.97
C LEU A 22 -3.01 1.74 15.17
N ASP A 23 -3.21 0.55 15.72
CA ASP A 23 -3.01 -0.72 15.00
C ASP A 23 -3.91 -0.81 13.76
N GLN A 24 -5.21 -0.53 13.91
CA GLN A 24 -6.16 -0.55 12.79
C GLN A 24 -5.82 0.51 11.74
N GLU A 25 -5.45 1.73 12.17
CA GLU A 25 -5.05 2.79 11.24
C GLU A 25 -3.78 2.43 10.45
N VAL A 26 -2.77 1.84 11.11
CA VAL A 26 -1.54 1.37 10.45
C VAL A 26 -1.85 0.25 9.45
N GLU A 27 -2.69 -0.71 9.82
CA GLU A 27 -3.09 -1.81 8.93
C GLU A 27 -3.85 -1.30 7.71
N PHE A 28 -4.78 -0.36 7.90
CA PHE A 28 -5.55 0.26 6.83
C PHE A 28 -4.65 0.98 5.82
N LEU A 29 -3.72 1.83 6.31
CA LEU A 29 -2.80 2.58 5.45
C LEU A 29 -1.82 1.65 4.73
N SER A 30 -1.31 0.63 5.42
CA SER A 30 -0.41 -0.38 4.85
C SER A 30 -1.10 -1.18 3.73
N SER A 31 -2.30 -1.69 3.98
CA SER A 31 -3.11 -2.41 2.99
C SER A 31 -3.43 -1.53 1.78
N SER A 32 -3.77 -0.26 2.00
CA SER A 32 -4.02 0.70 0.92
C SER A 32 -2.79 0.90 0.03
N ILE A 33 -1.60 1.08 0.61
CA ILE A 33 -0.35 1.18 -0.16
C ILE A 33 -0.08 -0.12 -0.94
N ALA A 34 -0.27 -1.28 -0.33
CA ALA A 34 -0.06 -2.57 -0.99
C ALA A 34 -0.98 -2.73 -2.21
N GLN A 35 -2.27 -2.38 -2.08
CA GLN A 35 -3.23 -2.42 -3.18
C GLN A 35 -2.84 -1.46 -4.32
N LEU A 36 -2.44 -0.22 -3.99
CA LEU A 36 -1.99 0.75 -5.00
C LEU A 36 -0.75 0.26 -5.75
N LYS A 37 0.19 -0.40 -5.05
CA LYS A 37 1.38 -1.01 -5.67
C LYS A 37 1.01 -2.13 -6.64
N VAL A 38 0.05 -2.99 -6.31
CA VAL A 38 -0.43 -4.04 -7.23
C VAL A 38 -0.94 -3.43 -8.53
N VAL A 39 -1.70 -2.34 -8.46
CA VAL A 39 -2.19 -1.64 -9.67
C VAL A 39 -1.04 -0.98 -10.43
N GLN A 40 -0.08 -0.37 -9.73
CA GLN A 40 1.10 0.22 -10.34
C GLN A 40 1.92 -0.82 -11.12
N THR A 41 2.14 -2.01 -10.54
CA THR A 41 2.83 -3.12 -11.20
C THR A 41 2.13 -3.52 -12.50
N LYS A 42 0.79 -3.63 -12.50
CA LYS A 42 0.02 -3.92 -13.72
C LYS A 42 0.22 -2.88 -14.82
N TYR A 43 0.33 -1.59 -14.46
CA TYR A 43 0.60 -0.54 -15.45
C TYR A 43 2.04 -0.55 -15.96
N VAL A 44 3.01 -0.91 -15.11
CA VAL A 44 4.40 -1.12 -15.53
C VAL A 44 4.48 -2.30 -16.51
N GLU A 45 3.90 -3.44 -16.15
CA GLU A 45 3.82 -4.63 -17.02
C GLU A 45 3.15 -4.31 -18.36
N ALA A 46 2.01 -3.61 -18.35
CA ALA A 46 1.33 -3.21 -19.58
C ALA A 46 2.23 -2.33 -20.47
N LYS A 47 2.90 -1.33 -19.89
CA LYS A 47 3.83 -0.47 -20.62
C LYS A 47 5.03 -1.25 -21.18
N ASP A 48 5.55 -2.21 -20.43
CA ASP A 48 6.68 -3.04 -20.87
C ASP A 48 6.26 -3.97 -22.01
N CYS A 49 5.07 -4.57 -21.93
CA CYS A 49 4.47 -5.33 -23.04
C CYS A 49 4.33 -4.50 -24.32
N LEU A 50 3.93 -3.22 -24.21
CA LEU A 50 3.87 -2.30 -25.36
C LEU A 50 5.23 -2.03 -25.99
N SER A 51 6.33 -2.24 -25.25
CA SER A 51 7.68 -2.07 -25.80
C SER A 51 8.12 -3.28 -26.63
N VAL A 52 7.47 -4.43 -26.43
CA VAL A 52 7.68 -5.63 -27.25
C VAL A 52 6.92 -5.51 -28.57
N LEU A 53 5.77 -4.84 -28.63
CA LEU A 53 5.01 -4.60 -29.86
C LEU A 53 5.80 -3.72 -30.84
N ASN A 54 6.25 -4.29 -31.97
CA ASN A 54 6.97 -3.56 -33.00
C ASN A 54 6.81 -4.26 -34.36
N LYS A 55 7.15 -3.58 -35.47
CA LYS A 55 6.97 -4.15 -36.82
C LYS A 55 7.65 -5.50 -37.05
N SER A 56 8.67 -5.87 -36.26
CA SER A 56 9.37 -7.14 -36.43
C SER A 56 8.60 -8.36 -35.88
N ASN A 57 7.53 -8.14 -35.11
CA ASN A 57 6.68 -9.22 -34.58
C ASN A 57 5.25 -9.22 -35.10
N GLU A 58 4.92 -8.31 -36.01
CA GLU A 58 3.70 -8.38 -36.79
C GLU A 58 3.65 -9.71 -37.56
N GLY A 59 2.49 -10.37 -37.54
CA GLY A 59 2.24 -11.69 -38.14
C GLY A 59 2.80 -12.88 -37.34
N LYS A 60 3.57 -12.67 -36.26
CA LYS A 60 4.06 -13.77 -35.42
C LYS A 60 2.95 -14.37 -34.58
N GLU A 61 3.11 -15.65 -34.27
CA GLU A 61 2.21 -16.37 -33.37
C GLU A 61 2.46 -15.98 -31.91
N LEU A 62 1.37 -15.84 -31.16
CA LEU A 62 1.36 -15.59 -29.72
C LEU A 62 0.28 -16.43 -29.04
N LEU A 63 0.50 -16.76 -27.78
CA LEU A 63 -0.49 -17.47 -26.97
C LEU A 63 -1.32 -16.47 -26.18
N VAL A 64 -2.63 -16.47 -26.40
CA VAL A 64 -3.59 -15.64 -25.66
C VAL A 64 -4.24 -16.50 -24.58
N PRO A 65 -4.26 -16.05 -23.30
CA PRO A 65 -4.99 -16.76 -22.26
C PRO A 65 -6.49 -16.73 -22.55
N LEU A 66 -7.12 -17.90 -22.63
CA LEU A 66 -8.58 -18.04 -22.77
C LEU A 66 -9.25 -18.23 -21.40
N SER A 67 -8.56 -18.87 -20.47
CA SER A 67 -8.99 -19.09 -19.08
C SER A 67 -7.76 -19.22 -18.17
N SER A 68 -7.95 -19.46 -16.87
CA SER A 68 -6.87 -19.55 -15.88
C SER A 68 -5.82 -20.63 -16.19
N SER A 69 -6.20 -21.68 -16.93
CA SER A 69 -5.34 -22.83 -17.22
C SER A 69 -5.34 -23.22 -18.71
N MET A 70 -5.78 -22.33 -19.60
CA MET A 70 -5.90 -22.62 -21.04
C MET A 70 -5.44 -21.43 -21.88
N TYR A 71 -4.70 -21.74 -22.95
CA TYR A 71 -4.19 -20.76 -23.91
C TYR A 71 -4.57 -21.18 -25.32
N VAL A 72 -4.81 -20.20 -26.19
CA VAL A 72 -5.07 -20.42 -27.62
C VAL A 72 -4.01 -19.71 -28.46
N PRO A 73 -3.55 -20.32 -29.57
CA PRO A 73 -2.67 -19.63 -30.50
C PRO A 73 -3.44 -18.54 -31.26
N GLY A 74 -2.81 -17.40 -31.45
CA GLY A 74 -3.28 -16.28 -32.27
C GLY A 74 -2.12 -15.65 -33.04
N LYS A 75 -2.43 -14.83 -34.04
CA LYS A 75 -1.42 -14.06 -34.79
C LYS A 75 -1.55 -12.58 -34.49
N LEU A 76 -0.42 -11.91 -34.29
CA LEU A 76 -0.39 -10.47 -34.02
C LEU A 76 -0.67 -9.70 -35.32
N SER A 77 -1.84 -9.09 -35.44
CA SER A 77 -2.27 -8.43 -36.68
C SER A 77 -1.93 -6.94 -36.76
N ASP A 78 -1.97 -6.22 -35.64
CA ASP A 78 -1.67 -4.79 -35.57
C ASP A 78 -0.74 -4.54 -34.37
N VAL A 79 0.34 -3.80 -34.62
CA VAL A 79 1.35 -3.40 -33.63
C VAL A 79 1.39 -1.89 -33.42
N GLY A 80 0.56 -1.12 -34.11
CA GLY A 80 0.48 0.33 -34.03
C GLY A 80 -0.63 0.82 -33.10
N LEU A 81 -1.74 0.08 -32.99
CA LEU A 81 -2.91 0.45 -32.21
C LEU A 81 -3.22 -0.57 -31.11
N VAL A 82 -3.67 -0.08 -29.96
CA VAL A 82 -4.07 -0.89 -28.81
C VAL A 82 -5.33 -0.33 -28.15
N LEU A 83 -6.17 -1.20 -27.61
CA LEU A 83 -7.30 -0.81 -26.75
C LEU A 83 -6.81 -0.62 -25.31
N ILE A 84 -7.21 0.49 -24.70
CA ILE A 84 -6.92 0.79 -23.29
C ILE A 84 -8.22 0.98 -22.53
N ASP A 85 -8.35 0.28 -21.40
CA ASP A 85 -9.40 0.54 -20.40
C ASP A 85 -9.12 1.88 -19.69
N VAL A 86 -10.05 2.83 -19.84
CA VAL A 86 -9.97 4.15 -19.20
C VAL A 86 -10.82 4.24 -17.92
N GLY A 87 -11.55 3.17 -17.59
CA GLY A 87 -12.44 3.05 -16.45
C GLY A 87 -13.92 3.06 -16.84
N THR A 88 -14.79 2.75 -15.87
CA THR A 88 -16.26 2.73 -16.05
C THR A 88 -16.77 1.81 -17.16
N GLY A 89 -15.96 0.84 -17.59
CA GLY A 89 -16.29 -0.10 -18.66
C GLY A 89 -16.04 0.43 -20.08
N TYR A 90 -15.32 1.54 -20.23
CA TYR A 90 -15.00 2.13 -21.53
C TYR A 90 -13.58 1.79 -21.97
N TYR A 91 -13.45 1.45 -23.25
CA TYR A 91 -12.19 1.22 -23.93
C TYR A 91 -11.96 2.27 -25.00
N VAL A 92 -10.73 2.75 -25.11
CA VAL A 92 -10.31 3.71 -26.12
C VAL A 92 -9.14 3.13 -26.90
N GLU A 93 -9.25 3.16 -28.22
CA GLU A 93 -8.15 2.82 -29.11
C GLU A 93 -7.11 3.96 -29.14
N LYS A 94 -5.85 3.60 -28.96
CA LYS A 94 -4.72 4.54 -28.93
C LYS A 94 -3.54 3.98 -29.69
N SER A 95 -2.69 4.89 -30.18
CA SER A 95 -1.37 4.50 -30.66
C SER A 95 -0.54 3.90 -29.53
N VAL A 96 0.42 3.02 -29.87
CA VAL A 96 1.34 2.43 -28.89
C VAL A 96 2.10 3.50 -28.10
N ASP A 97 2.48 4.61 -28.73
CA ASP A 97 3.19 5.70 -28.04
C ASP A 97 2.27 6.47 -27.07
N ASP A 98 1.05 6.80 -27.49
CA ASP A 98 0.05 7.41 -26.61
C ASP A 98 -0.32 6.49 -25.43
N ALA A 99 -0.32 5.18 -25.68
CA ALA A 99 -0.57 4.16 -24.66
C ALA A 99 0.56 4.09 -23.63
N LYS A 100 1.83 4.15 -24.06
CA LYS A 100 2.99 4.25 -23.16
C LYS A 100 2.91 5.50 -22.30
N ASP A 101 2.56 6.64 -22.89
CA ASP A 101 2.40 7.90 -22.16
C ASP A 101 1.20 7.88 -21.21
N PHE A 102 0.11 7.22 -21.59
CA PHE A 102 -1.03 6.98 -20.69
C PHE A 102 -0.61 6.17 -19.45
N PHE A 103 0.05 5.03 -19.64
CA PHE A 103 0.51 4.20 -18.53
C PHE A 103 1.57 4.91 -17.69
N LYS A 104 2.51 5.64 -18.29
CA LYS A 104 3.48 6.47 -17.57
C LYS A 104 2.78 7.48 -16.65
N ARG A 105 1.80 8.23 -17.16
CA ARG A 105 1.02 9.18 -16.34
C ARG A 105 0.26 8.50 -15.21
N LYS A 106 -0.29 7.31 -15.44
CA LYS A 106 -0.99 6.54 -14.40
C LYS A 106 -0.03 6.02 -13.32
N ILE A 107 1.16 5.55 -13.71
CA ILE A 107 2.23 5.15 -12.78
C ILE A 107 2.66 6.35 -11.93
N ASP A 108 2.92 7.50 -12.56
CA ASP A 108 3.34 8.72 -11.85
C ASP A 108 2.23 9.20 -10.88
N PHE A 109 0.97 9.11 -11.30
CA PHE A 109 -0.18 9.43 -10.45
C PHE A 109 -0.24 8.51 -9.22
N LEU A 110 -0.15 7.19 -9.40
CA LEU A 110 -0.17 6.23 -8.30
C LEU A 110 1.03 6.41 -7.36
N THR A 111 2.22 6.67 -7.91
CA THR A 111 3.44 6.95 -7.14
C THR A 111 3.19 8.14 -6.20
N LYS A 112 2.67 9.25 -6.73
CA LYS A 112 2.33 10.43 -5.93
C LYS A 112 1.27 10.16 -4.86
N GLN A 113 0.29 9.28 -5.12
CA GLN A 113 -0.70 8.92 -4.09
C GLN A 113 -0.05 8.09 -2.98
N ILE A 114 0.82 7.13 -3.32
CA ILE A 114 1.58 6.34 -2.35
C ILE A 114 2.47 7.25 -1.50
N GLU A 115 3.20 8.18 -2.13
CA GLU A 115 4.06 9.15 -1.45
C GLU A 115 3.30 10.06 -0.47
N LYS A 116 2.02 10.36 -0.73
CA LYS A 116 1.19 11.13 0.22
C LYS A 116 0.77 10.33 1.45
N ILE A 117 0.58 9.01 1.30
CA ILE A 117 0.11 8.13 2.37
C ILE A 117 1.28 7.67 3.25
N GLN A 118 2.47 7.54 2.67
CA GLN A 118 3.63 6.97 3.34
C GLN A 118 4.09 7.75 4.59
N PRO A 119 4.12 9.09 4.61
CA PRO A 119 4.43 9.86 5.82
C PRO A 119 3.39 9.63 6.92
N ALA A 120 2.10 9.60 6.57
CA ALA A 120 1.04 9.33 7.53
C ALA A 120 1.17 7.92 8.16
N LEU A 121 1.53 6.92 7.35
CA LEU A 121 1.81 5.58 7.86
C LEU A 121 3.00 5.58 8.85
N GLN A 122 4.10 6.27 8.50
CA GLN A 122 5.27 6.38 9.37
C GLN A 122 4.96 7.11 10.68
N GLU A 123 4.19 8.20 10.62
CA GLU A 123 3.75 8.95 11.79
C GLU A 123 2.89 8.07 12.72
N LYS A 124 1.91 7.35 12.16
CA LYS A 124 1.04 6.46 12.93
C LYS A 124 1.80 5.29 13.54
N HIS A 125 2.76 4.73 12.81
CA HIS A 125 3.63 3.69 13.34
C HIS A 125 4.52 4.20 14.48
N ALA A 126 5.10 5.41 14.36
CA ALA A 126 5.89 6.03 15.41
C ALA A 126 5.04 6.33 16.66
N MET A 127 3.82 6.86 16.46
CA MET A 127 2.89 7.12 17.55
C MET A 127 2.50 5.83 18.28
N LYS A 128 2.22 4.76 17.55
CA LYS A 128 1.96 3.43 18.13
C LYS A 128 3.13 2.95 18.98
N GLN A 129 4.35 3.08 18.47
CA GLN A 129 5.56 2.66 19.17
C GLN A 129 5.76 3.45 20.48
N ALA A 130 5.54 4.76 20.45
CA ALA A 130 5.57 5.60 21.66
C ALA A 130 4.50 5.17 22.69
N VAL A 131 3.29 4.81 22.26
CA VAL A 131 2.24 4.29 23.15
C VAL A 131 2.67 2.98 23.81
N ILE A 132 3.26 2.06 23.05
CA ILE A 132 3.75 0.78 23.58
C ILE A 132 4.86 1.00 24.62
N GLU A 133 5.81 1.88 24.34
CA GLU A 133 6.89 2.22 25.28
C GLU A 133 6.35 2.84 26.57
N MET A 134 5.38 3.75 26.48
CA MET A 134 4.72 4.35 27.63
C MET A 134 3.92 3.32 28.46
N MET A 135 3.26 2.36 27.81
CA MET A 135 2.61 1.25 28.52
C MET A 135 3.64 0.42 29.29
N SER A 136 4.75 0.04 28.67
CA SER A 136 5.83 -0.71 29.31
C SER A 136 6.42 0.04 30.51
N GLN A 137 6.67 1.34 30.38
CA GLN A 137 7.18 2.17 31.48
C GLN A 137 6.20 2.22 32.66
N LYS A 138 4.89 2.40 32.41
CA LYS A 138 3.88 2.41 33.49
C LYS A 138 3.74 1.06 34.18
N ILE A 139 3.81 -0.04 33.42
CA ILE A 139 3.80 -1.39 33.99
C ILE A 139 5.02 -1.60 34.90
N GLN A 140 6.21 -1.18 34.47
CA GLN A 140 7.43 -1.31 35.25
C GLN A 140 7.41 -0.45 36.54
N GLN A 141 6.82 0.74 36.49
CA GLN A 141 6.62 1.58 37.69
C GLN A 141 5.64 0.94 38.69
N LEU A 142 4.55 0.34 38.21
CA LEU A 142 3.58 -0.34 39.07
C LEU A 142 4.18 -1.59 39.74
N THR A 143 4.97 -2.39 39.01
CA THR A 143 5.64 -3.57 39.59
C THR A 143 6.74 -3.17 40.59
N ALA A 144 7.50 -2.10 40.33
CA ALA A 144 8.49 -1.57 41.27
C ALA A 144 7.85 -0.98 42.54
N ALA A 145 6.71 -0.29 42.42
CA ALA A 145 5.97 0.23 43.57
C ALA A 145 5.34 -0.89 44.42
N GLY A 146 4.79 -1.92 43.79
CA GLY A 146 4.25 -3.11 44.47
C GLY A 146 5.31 -3.93 45.21
N ALA A 147 6.54 -4.04 44.66
CA ALA A 147 7.66 -4.69 45.33
C ALA A 147 8.16 -3.91 46.57
N SER A 148 8.09 -2.58 46.53
CA SER A 148 8.52 -1.70 47.62
C SER A 148 7.57 -1.72 48.83
N GLN A 149 6.25 -1.84 48.60
CA GLN A 149 5.26 -1.98 49.67
C GLN A 149 5.28 -3.37 50.34
N ALA A 150 5.61 -4.44 49.60
CA ALA A 150 5.76 -5.78 50.16
C ALA A 150 7.04 -5.94 51.03
N ALA A 151 8.07 -5.14 50.77
CA ALA A 151 9.28 -5.09 51.59
C ALA A 151 9.08 -4.28 52.90
N ALA A 152 8.29 -3.20 52.85
CA ALA A 152 8.02 -2.34 54.02
C ALA A 152 7.02 -2.94 55.03
N THR A 153 6.21 -3.93 54.64
CA THR A 153 5.25 -4.62 55.54
C THR A 153 5.83 -5.87 56.21
N LYS A 154 7.07 -6.24 55.87
CA LYS A 154 7.80 -7.39 56.45
C LYS A 154 8.95 -7.00 57.39
N ALA A 155 9.15 -5.70 57.66
CA ALA A 155 10.07 -5.17 58.66
C ALA A 155 9.27 -4.64 59.86
#